data_AF-A0A7L3JAZ5-F1
#
_entry.id   AF-A0A7L3JAZ5-F1
#
_cell.length_a   1.000
_cell.length_b   1.000
_cell.length_c   1.000
_cell.angle_alpha   90.00
_cell.angle_beta   90.00
_cell.angle_gamma   90.00
#
_symmetry.space_group_name_H-M   'P 1'
#
loop_
_entity.id
_entity.type
_entity.pdbx_description
1 polymer ?
#
loop_
_entity_poly.entity_id
_entity_poly.type
_entity_poly.pdbx_seq_one_letter_code
_entity_poly.pdbx_strand_id
1 'polypeptide(L)'
;QVYVLKRPHVDEFLQRMGELFECVLFTASLAKYADPVADLLDKWGAFRARLFRESCVFHRGNYVKDLSRLGRDLRRIIIVDNSPASYIFHPDNAVPVASWFDNMADTELLDL
;
A
#
# COMPACT_ATOMS: atom_id res chain seq x y z
N GLN A 1 -21.48 8.21 6.80
CA GLN A 1 -20.71 8.88 5.73
C GLN A 1 -19.25 8.84 6.16
N VAL A 2 -18.34 8.36 5.32
CA VAL A 2 -16.90 8.31 5.65
C VAL A 2 -16.22 9.42 4.87
N TYR A 3 -15.41 10.23 5.55
CA TYR A 3 -14.58 11.25 4.93
C TYR A 3 -13.20 10.67 4.69
N VAL A 4 -12.71 10.78 3.45
CA VAL A 4 -11.39 10.30 3.04
C VAL A 4 -10.64 11.47 2.45
N LEU A 5 -9.45 11.76 2.98
CA LEU A 5 -8.53 12.73 2.41
C LEU A 5 -7.52 11.99 1.53
N LYS A 6 -7.18 12.61 0.39
CA LYS A 6 -6.13 12.11 -0.49
C LYS A 6 -4.82 12.76 -0.09
N ARG A 7 -3.78 11.95 0.13
CA ARG A 7 -2.42 12.45 0.27
C ARG A 7 -2.04 13.23 -1.00
N PRO A 8 -1.39 14.39 -0.90
CA PRO A 8 -0.92 15.12 -2.06
C PRO A 8 -0.10 14.22 -2.99
N HIS A 9 -0.16 14.48 -4.30
CA HIS A 9 0.55 13.75 -5.36
C HIS A 9 0.15 12.26 -5.56
N VAL A 10 -0.79 11.70 -4.79
CA VAL A 10 -1.17 10.27 -4.93
C VAL A 10 -1.67 9.88 -6.32
N ASP A 11 -2.31 10.82 -7.02
CA ASP A 11 -2.78 10.62 -8.39
C ASP A 11 -1.61 10.41 -9.35
N GLU A 12 -0.64 11.32 -9.35
CA GLU A 12 0.58 11.24 -10.17
C GLU A 12 1.42 10.01 -9.81
N PHE A 13 1.57 9.73 -8.51
CA PHE A 13 2.30 8.56 -8.02
C PHE A 13 1.69 7.26 -8.54
N LEU A 14 0.38 7.06 -8.40
CA LEU A 14 -0.25 5.81 -8.84
C LEU A 14 -0.21 5.63 -10.36
N GLN A 15 -0.41 6.71 -11.12
CA GLN A 15 -0.24 6.66 -12.57
C GLN A 15 1.17 6.19 -12.93
N ARG A 16 2.19 6.81 -12.34
CA ARG A 16 3.58 6.50 -12.66
C ARG A 16 3.99 5.10 -12.21
N MET A 17 3.57 4.68 -11.01
CA MET A 17 3.87 3.34 -10.49
C MET A 17 3.19 2.25 -11.33
N GLY A 18 1.96 2.48 -11.79
CA GLY A 18 1.24 1.52 -12.64
C GLY A 18 1.88 1.28 -14.01
N GLU A 19 2.69 2.22 -14.50
CA GLU A 19 3.50 2.07 -15.73
C GLU A 19 4.79 1.28 -15.51
N LEU A 20 5.36 1.36 -14.30
CA LEU A 20 6.69 0.83 -13.97
C LEU A 20 6.64 -0.55 -13.30
N PHE A 21 5.59 -0.83 -12.54
CA PHE A 21 5.52 -1.99 -11.65
C PHE A 21 4.20 -2.77 -11.79
N GLU A 22 4.24 -4.02 -11.34
CA GLU A 22 3.02 -4.77 -11.00
C GLU A 22 2.51 -4.30 -9.63
N CYS A 23 1.68 -3.26 -9.59
CA CYS A 23 1.21 -2.72 -8.33
C CYS A 23 0.13 -3.61 -7.68
N VAL A 24 0.26 -3.85 -6.38
CA VAL A 24 -0.72 -4.57 -5.55
C VAL A 24 -1.12 -3.66 -4.38
N LEU A 25 -2.41 -3.37 -4.26
CA LEU A 25 -2.92 -2.72 -3.05
C LEU A 25 -2.99 -3.78 -1.94
N PHE A 26 -2.20 -3.63 -0.88
CA PHE A 26 -2.26 -4.53 0.27
C PHE A 26 -2.59 -3.72 1.54
N THR A 27 -3.74 -3.97 2.16
CA THR A 27 -4.19 -3.26 3.37
C THR A 27 -4.62 -4.21 4.49
N ALA A 28 -4.37 -3.85 5.75
CA ALA A 28 -4.89 -4.56 6.92
C ALA A 28 -6.36 -4.20 7.25
N SER A 29 -6.98 -3.37 6.42
CA SER A 29 -8.41 -3.05 6.49
C SER A 29 -9.28 -4.10 5.79
N LEU A 30 -10.56 -4.10 6.13
CA LEU A 30 -11.56 -4.97 5.49
C LEU A 30 -11.92 -4.45 4.10
N ALA A 31 -12.15 -5.37 3.16
CA ALA A 31 -12.55 -5.06 1.79
C ALA A 31 -13.76 -4.11 1.71
N LYS A 32 -14.78 -4.32 2.56
CA LYS A 32 -16.00 -3.49 2.61
C LYS A 32 -15.77 -1.98 2.74
N TYR A 33 -14.61 -1.57 3.27
CA TYR A 33 -14.20 -0.17 3.37
C TYR A 33 -13.16 0.18 2.31
N ALA A 34 -12.16 -0.68 2.13
CA ALA A 34 -11.02 -0.39 1.28
C ALA A 34 -11.34 -0.45 -0.23
N ASP A 35 -12.24 -1.32 -0.67
CA ASP A 35 -12.61 -1.44 -2.09
C ASP A 35 -13.22 -0.16 -2.65
N PRO A 36 -14.26 0.44 -2.04
CA PRO A 36 -14.82 1.70 -2.54
C PRO A 36 -13.79 2.84 -2.57
N VAL A 37 -12.85 2.87 -1.63
CA VAL A 37 -11.77 3.87 -1.62
C VAL A 37 -10.80 3.63 -2.76
N ALA A 38 -10.40 2.37 -2.99
CA ALA A 38 -9.52 1.98 -4.09
C ALA A 38 -10.14 2.28 -5.45
N ASP A 39 -11.45 2.06 -5.63
CA ASP A 39 -12.17 2.38 -6.87
C ASP A 39 -12.15 3.87 -7.20
N LEU A 40 -12.26 4.73 -6.18
CA LEU A 40 -12.19 6.18 -6.36
C LEU A 40 -10.75 6.69 -6.56
N LEU A 41 -9.77 5.96 -6.04
CA LEU A 41 -8.37 6.34 -6.06
C LEU A 41 -7.68 5.92 -7.37
N ASP A 42 -7.90 4.69 -7.82
CA ASP A 42 -7.19 4.09 -8.95
C ASP A 42 -7.87 4.41 -10.29
N LYS A 43 -7.58 5.62 -10.80
CA LYS A 43 -8.13 6.11 -12.07
C LYS A 43 -7.50 5.46 -13.31
N TRP A 44 -6.36 4.79 -13.17
CA TRP A 44 -5.56 4.26 -14.28
C TRP A 44 -5.50 2.73 -14.34
N GLY A 45 -6.14 2.04 -13.38
CA GLY A 45 -6.04 0.58 -13.26
C GLY A 45 -4.62 0.14 -12.91
N ALA A 46 -3.94 0.92 -12.08
CA ALA A 46 -2.59 0.64 -11.59
C ALA A 46 -2.57 -0.65 -10.77
N PHE A 47 -3.58 -0.90 -9.92
CA PHE A 47 -3.61 -2.09 -9.08
C PHE A 47 -4.01 -3.34 -9.86
N ARG A 48 -3.07 -4.28 -10.00
CA ARG A 48 -3.30 -5.61 -10.63
C ARG A 48 -4.00 -6.59 -9.70
N ALA A 49 -3.85 -6.39 -8.40
CA ALA A 49 -4.55 -7.15 -7.37
C ALA A 49 -4.81 -6.27 -6.13
N ARG A 50 -5.81 -6.66 -5.35
CA ARG A 50 -6.14 -6.06 -4.05
C ARG A 50 -6.16 -7.15 -2.99
N LEU A 51 -5.38 -6.96 -1.93
CA LEU A 51 -5.23 -7.85 -0.80
C LEU A 51 -5.66 -7.11 0.47
N PHE A 52 -6.51 -7.75 1.26
CA PHE A 52 -7.13 -7.15 2.44
C PHE A 52 -6.67 -7.86 3.71
N ARG A 53 -7.32 -7.54 4.84
CA ARG A 53 -7.01 -8.10 6.16
C ARG A 53 -6.88 -9.62 6.15
N GLU A 54 -7.74 -10.31 5.43
CA GLU A 54 -7.79 -11.77 5.35
C GLU A 54 -6.54 -12.36 4.68
N SER A 55 -5.81 -11.56 3.90
CA SER A 55 -4.53 -11.92 3.29
C SER A 55 -3.33 -11.68 4.21
N CYS A 56 -3.51 -10.93 5.30
CA CYS A 56 -2.46 -10.72 6.30
C CYS A 56 -2.28 -11.95 7.20
N VAL A 57 -1.06 -12.12 7.71
CA VAL A 57 -0.75 -13.07 8.78
C VAL A 57 -0.89 -12.36 10.13
N PHE A 58 -1.73 -12.88 11.02
CA PHE A 58 -1.81 -12.35 12.38
C PHE A 58 -0.65 -12.89 13.22
N HIS A 59 0.34 -12.04 13.50
CA HIS A 59 1.57 -12.41 14.20
C HIS A 59 1.82 -11.44 15.36
N ARG A 60 1.90 -11.97 16.58
CA ARG A 60 2.19 -11.21 17.81
C ARG A 60 1.33 -9.93 17.96
N GLY A 61 0.03 -10.05 17.69
CA GLY A 61 -0.91 -8.94 17.79
C GLY A 61 -0.95 -7.99 16.59
N ASN A 62 -0.14 -8.21 15.56
CA ASN A 62 -0.06 -7.36 14.38
C ASN A 62 -0.52 -8.11 13.11
N TYR A 63 -1.09 -7.36 12.17
CA TYR A 63 -1.34 -7.84 10.81
C TYR A 63 -0.09 -7.64 9.95
N VAL A 64 0.61 -8.73 9.67
CA VAL A 64 1.84 -8.75 8.89
C VAL A 64 1.54 -9.12 7.45
N LYS A 65 2.13 -8.39 6.51
CA LYS A 65 2.05 -8.60 5.06
C LYS A 65 3.23 -9.47 4.65
N ASP A 66 3.06 -10.78 4.75
CA ASP A 66 4.09 -11.75 4.40
C ASP A 66 4.31 -11.82 2.88
N LEU A 67 5.35 -11.13 2.40
CA LEU A 67 5.67 -11.01 0.96
C LEU A 67 6.00 -12.35 0.30
N SER A 68 6.45 -13.35 1.07
CA SER A 68 6.74 -14.69 0.54
C SER A 68 5.50 -15.41 -0.02
N ARG A 69 4.30 -14.97 0.39
CA ARG A 69 3.02 -15.52 -0.06
C ARG A 69 2.51 -14.94 -1.38
N LEU A 70 3.20 -13.94 -1.93
CA LEU A 70 2.79 -13.27 -3.17
C LEU A 70 3.10 -14.08 -4.44
N GLY A 71 3.85 -15.19 -4.33
CA GLY A 71 4.23 -16.00 -5.48
C GLY A 71 5.10 -15.23 -6.48
N ARG A 72 5.96 -14.34 -5.97
CA ARG A 72 6.95 -13.57 -6.72
C ARG A 72 8.33 -13.76 -6.07
N ASP A 73 9.39 -13.61 -6.84
CA ASP A 73 10.76 -13.64 -6.30
C ASP A 73 10.96 -12.43 -5.38
N LEU A 74 11.32 -12.65 -4.12
CA LEU A 74 11.53 -11.58 -3.13
C LEU A 74 12.56 -10.55 -3.60
N ARG A 75 13.52 -10.91 -4.45
CA ARG A 75 14.50 -9.95 -5.02
C ARG A 75 13.88 -8.93 -5.97
N ARG A 76 12.61 -9.11 -6.34
CA ARG A 76 11.85 -8.27 -7.27
C ARG A 76 10.58 -7.70 -6.63
N ILE A 77 10.46 -7.74 -5.30
CA ILE A 77 9.33 -7.19 -4.56
C ILE A 77 9.84 -6.05 -3.69
N ILE A 78 9.10 -4.95 -3.69
CA ILE A 78 9.21 -3.90 -2.69
C ILE A 78 7.86 -3.72 -2.00
N ILE A 79 7.87 -3.31 -0.74
CA ILE A 79 6.67 -2.88 -0.01
C ILE A 79 6.84 -1.43 0.45
N VAL A 80 5.83 -0.62 0.19
CA VAL A 80 5.72 0.75 0.72
C VAL A 80 4.64 0.72 1.81
N ASP A 81 5.04 0.93 3.06
CA ASP A 81 4.14 0.91 4.21
C ASP A 81 4.66 1.82 5.33
N ASN A 82 3.75 2.51 6.01
CA ASN A 82 4.08 3.43 7.08
C ASN A 82 4.25 2.74 8.44
N SER A 83 3.93 1.45 8.54
CA SER A 83 4.06 0.65 9.76
C SER A 83 5.16 -0.40 9.64
N PRO A 84 6.29 -0.27 10.37
CA PRO A 84 7.33 -1.30 10.40
C PRO A 84 6.86 -2.69 10.81
N ALA A 85 5.80 -2.77 11.64
CA ALA A 85 5.21 -4.05 12.03
C ALA A 85 4.60 -4.81 10.84
N SER A 86 4.16 -4.10 9.79
CA SER A 86 3.50 -4.72 8.64
C SER A 86 4.45 -5.49 7.73
N TYR A 87 5.75 -5.16 7.71
CA TYR A 87 6.77 -5.86 6.93
C TYR A 87 7.86 -6.51 7.78
N ILE A 88 7.56 -6.82 9.05
CA ILE A 88 8.55 -7.35 10.01
C ILE A 88 9.26 -8.65 9.54
N PHE A 89 8.66 -9.41 8.62
CA PHE A 89 9.30 -10.60 8.03
C PHE A 89 10.24 -10.29 6.87
N HIS A 90 10.14 -9.11 6.25
CA HIS A 90 10.85 -8.72 5.03
C HIS A 90 11.32 -7.25 5.10
N PRO A 91 12.10 -6.85 6.13
CA PRO A 91 12.52 -5.46 6.31
C PRO A 91 13.39 -4.94 5.16
N ASP A 92 14.21 -5.79 4.54
CA ASP A 92 15.09 -5.42 3.43
C ASP A 92 14.34 -5.14 2.12
N ASN A 93 13.07 -5.54 2.05
CA ASN A 93 12.16 -5.24 0.92
C ASN A 93 11.36 -3.96 1.13
N ALA A 94 11.47 -3.33 2.30
CA ALA A 94 10.64 -2.18 2.64
C ALA A 94 11.27 -0.88 2.18
N VAL A 95 10.44 -0.03 1.58
CA VAL A 95 10.67 1.41 1.46
C VAL A 95 9.77 2.07 2.51
N PRO A 96 10.30 2.44 3.69
CA PRO A 96 9.51 3.09 4.72
C PRO A 96 8.97 4.42 4.21
N VAL A 97 7.73 4.73 4.57
CA VAL A 97 7.07 5.98 4.22
C VAL A 97 6.45 6.58 5.48
N ALA A 98 6.46 7.90 5.63
CA ALA A 98 5.87 8.57 6.78
C ALA A 98 4.35 8.41 6.78
N SER A 99 3.80 8.38 8.00
CA SER A 99 2.35 8.44 8.18
C SER A 99 1.84 9.81 7.79
N TRP A 100 0.75 9.85 7.02
CA TRP A 100 0.10 11.07 6.61
C TRP A 100 -1.32 11.16 7.17
N PHE A 101 -1.73 12.36 7.54
CA PHE A 101 -3.03 12.61 8.14
C PHE A 101 -3.79 13.72 7.41
N ASP A 102 -3.21 14.92 7.33
CA ASP A 102 -3.89 16.10 6.75
C ASP A 102 -2.94 17.19 6.21
N ASN A 103 -1.61 17.01 6.28
CA ASN A 103 -0.66 17.99 5.79
C ASN A 103 -0.73 18.09 4.26
N MET A 104 -1.34 19.15 3.75
CA MET A 104 -1.48 19.37 2.30
C MET A 104 -0.22 19.88 1.61
N ALA A 105 0.83 20.22 2.37
CA ALA A 105 2.16 20.54 1.85
C ALA A 105 3.11 19.32 1.80
N ASP A 106 2.59 18.13 2.09
CA ASP A 106 3.33 16.87 2.01
C ASP A 106 3.77 16.57 0.56
N THR A 107 5.04 16.21 0.37
CA THR A 107 5.62 15.86 -0.95
C THR A 107 6.12 14.43 -0.99
N GLU A 108 5.89 13.62 0.05
CA GLU A 108 6.62 12.35 0.20
C GLU A 108 6.37 11.38 -0.96
N LEU A 109 5.15 11.36 -1.51
CA LEU A 109 4.85 10.53 -2.69
C LEU A 109 5.48 11.04 -3.99
N LEU A 110 5.84 12.32 -4.07
CA LEU A 110 6.54 12.89 -5.21
C LEU A 110 8.06 12.63 -5.13
N ASP A 111 8.59 12.57 -3.90
CA ASP A 111 10.02 12.39 -3.62
C ASP A 111 10.47 10.92 -3.72
N LEU A 112 9.52 9.97 -3.68
CA LEU A 112 9.71 8.53 -3.86
C LEU A 112 9.78 8.11 -5.34
#